data_AF-A0A960IM44-F1
#
_entry.id   AF-A0A960IM44-F1
#
_cell.length_a   1.000
_cell.length_b   1.000
_cell.length_c   1.000
_cell.angle_alpha   90.00
_cell.angle_beta   90.00
_cell.angle_gamma   90.00
#
_symmetry.space_group_name_H-M   'P 1'
#
loop_
_entity.id
_entity.type
_entity.pdbx_description
1 polymer ?
#
loop_
_entity_poly.entity_id
_entity_poly.type
_entity_poly.pdbx_seq_one_letter_code
_entity_poly.pdbx_strand_id
1 'polypeptide(L)'
;MRTTTRWLLLPVAAATLALGAPDDAPTRARAAANELTTTLKARLVRELESGGPVAAARVCSEVAQTIAAAHSKEGVTVRRVSVRWRNPADRPDAWEAERLAEMEAAVARGEAPAEVEEVQTEGGVSLLRYLQPIRIAPPCLTCHGDPETFPAELRQLLSERYAADTAVGYRVGDLRGAVSVTVRPAQRGEATP
;
A
#
# COMPACT_ATOMS: atom_id res chain seq x y z
N MET A 1 3.20 -34.51 74.22
CA MET A 1 2.72 -33.43 73.33
C MET A 1 3.54 -33.51 72.05
N ARG A 2 2.95 -33.96 70.94
CA ARG A 2 3.64 -34.10 69.63
C ARG A 2 3.05 -33.05 68.70
N THR A 3 3.83 -32.04 68.34
CA THR A 3 3.46 -30.98 67.39
C THR A 3 3.65 -31.49 65.96
N THR A 4 2.56 -31.59 65.21
CA THR A 4 2.56 -31.92 63.78
C THR A 4 2.69 -30.63 62.96
N THR A 5 3.85 -30.44 62.32
CA THR A 5 4.07 -29.34 61.38
C THR A 5 3.39 -29.68 60.05
N ARG A 6 2.30 -28.96 59.74
CA ARG A 6 1.55 -29.09 58.49
C ARG A 6 2.22 -28.22 57.43
N TRP A 7 2.94 -28.86 56.50
CA TRP A 7 3.49 -28.19 55.31
C TRP A 7 2.35 -27.89 54.33
N LEU A 8 2.04 -26.61 54.15
CA LEU A 8 1.13 -26.12 53.11
C LEU A 8 1.89 -26.11 51.78
N LEU A 9 1.62 -27.10 50.94
CA LEU A 9 2.02 -27.09 49.52
C LEU A 9 1.15 -26.06 48.80
N LEU A 10 1.74 -24.92 48.41
CA LEU A 10 1.09 -24.01 47.46
C LEU A 10 1.11 -24.64 46.06
N PRO A 11 -0.02 -24.66 45.33
CA PRO A 11 -0.04 -25.12 43.96
C PRO A 11 0.69 -24.09 43.07
N VAL A 12 1.67 -24.57 42.31
CA VAL A 12 2.27 -23.81 41.22
C VAL A 12 1.24 -23.75 40.10
N ALA A 13 0.59 -22.60 39.92
CA ALA A 13 -0.29 -22.38 38.78
C ALA A 13 0.55 -22.35 37.51
N ALA A 14 0.38 -23.34 36.64
CA ALA A 14 0.94 -23.33 35.30
C ALA A 14 0.27 -22.22 34.50
N ALA A 15 1.00 -21.13 34.23
CA ALA A 15 0.57 -20.10 33.31
C ALA A 15 0.48 -20.69 31.90
N THR A 16 -0.74 -20.91 31.42
CA THR A 16 -1.00 -21.17 30.02
C THR A 16 -0.62 -19.94 29.21
N LEU A 17 0.49 -20.02 28.47
CA LEU A 17 0.80 -19.10 27.37
C LEU A 17 -0.36 -19.17 26.38
N ALA A 18 -1.23 -18.15 26.42
CA ALA A 18 -2.24 -17.96 25.38
C ALA A 18 -1.51 -17.73 24.05
N LEU A 19 -1.60 -18.70 23.13
CA LEU A 19 -1.27 -18.48 21.73
C LEU A 19 -2.12 -17.28 21.25
N GLY A 20 -1.45 -16.24 20.74
CA GLY A 20 -2.09 -15.03 20.26
C GLY A 20 -3.11 -15.31 19.16
N ALA A 21 -4.07 -14.40 19.00
CA ALA A 21 -5.05 -14.43 17.92
C ALA A 21 -4.38 -14.70 16.55
N PRO A 22 -5.09 -15.35 15.60
CA PRO A 22 -4.57 -15.52 14.25
C PRO A 22 -4.14 -14.16 13.68
N ASP A 23 -2.95 -14.10 13.09
CA ASP A 23 -2.44 -12.90 12.44
C ASP A 23 -3.32 -12.55 11.24
N ASP A 24 -4.22 -11.56 11.41
CA ASP A 24 -5.13 -11.09 10.38
C ASP A 24 -4.48 -10.02 9.47
N ALA A 25 -3.16 -9.82 9.60
CA ALA A 25 -2.41 -8.83 8.84
C ALA A 25 -2.62 -8.93 7.32
N PRO A 26 -2.63 -10.12 6.67
CA PRO A 26 -2.88 -10.20 5.23
C PRO A 26 -4.28 -9.69 4.84
N THR A 27 -5.29 -10.03 5.64
CA THR A 27 -6.66 -9.56 5.43
C THR A 27 -6.76 -8.05 5.58
N ARG A 28 -6.14 -7.49 6.63
CA ARG A 28 -6.07 -6.04 6.87
C ARG A 28 -5.31 -5.32 5.77
N ALA A 29 -4.22 -5.89 5.29
CA ALA A 29 -3.41 -5.32 4.21
C ALA A 29 -4.20 -5.20 2.91
N ARG A 30 -4.83 -6.31 2.49
CA ARG A 30 -5.70 -6.36 1.31
C ARG A 30 -6.89 -5.40 1.45
N ALA A 31 -7.51 -5.32 2.63
CA ALA A 31 -8.61 -4.40 2.89
C ALA A 31 -8.18 -2.93 2.71
N ALA A 32 -7.05 -2.54 3.30
CA ALA A 32 -6.51 -1.19 3.16
C ALA A 32 -6.13 -0.85 1.71
N ALA A 33 -5.55 -1.80 0.97
CA ALA A 33 -5.23 -1.61 -0.44
C ALA A 33 -6.48 -1.39 -1.31
N ASN A 34 -7.53 -2.16 -1.06
CA ASN A 34 -8.81 -2.04 -1.75
C ASN A 34 -9.54 -0.74 -1.41
N GLU A 35 -9.51 -0.33 -0.15
CA GLU A 35 -10.12 0.92 0.30
C GLU A 35 -9.43 2.13 -0.37
N LEU A 36 -8.09 2.18 -0.36
CA LEU A 36 -7.34 3.23 -1.04
C LEU A 36 -7.67 3.26 -2.54
N THR A 37 -7.63 2.10 -3.20
CA THR A 37 -7.91 1.98 -4.64
C THR A 37 -9.31 2.48 -4.98
N THR A 38 -10.30 2.10 -4.17
CA THR A 38 -11.71 2.49 -4.37
C THR A 38 -11.88 3.99 -4.19
N THR A 39 -11.34 4.57 -3.11
CA THR A 39 -11.41 6.00 -2.82
C THR A 39 -10.75 6.83 -3.93
N LEU A 40 -9.54 6.45 -4.34
CA LEU A 40 -8.81 7.15 -5.40
C LEU A 40 -9.53 7.05 -6.75
N LYS A 41 -10.04 5.87 -7.12
CA LYS A 41 -10.79 5.68 -8.36
C LYS A 41 -12.07 6.51 -8.37
N ALA A 42 -12.84 6.48 -7.28
CA ALA A 42 -14.07 7.26 -7.16
C ALA A 42 -13.79 8.76 -7.27
N ARG A 43 -12.70 9.25 -6.64
CA ARG A 43 -12.29 10.64 -6.76
C ARG A 43 -11.87 10.98 -8.19
N LEU A 44 -11.04 10.15 -8.82
CA LEU A 44 -10.58 10.34 -10.19
C LEU A 44 -11.75 10.48 -11.17
N VAL A 45 -12.72 9.57 -11.09
CA VAL A 45 -13.91 9.59 -11.96
C VAL A 45 -14.68 10.90 -11.81
N ARG A 46 -14.95 11.33 -10.56
CA ARG A 46 -15.66 12.59 -10.31
C ARG A 46 -14.95 13.81 -10.91
N GLU A 47 -13.63 13.88 -10.81
CA GLU A 47 -12.85 15.01 -11.31
C GLU A 47 -12.76 15.00 -12.84
N LEU A 48 -12.65 13.82 -13.45
CA LEU A 48 -12.71 13.67 -14.90
C LEU A 48 -14.07 14.13 -15.45
N GLU A 49 -15.17 13.77 -14.77
CA GLU A 49 -16.53 14.12 -15.18
C GLU A 49 -16.83 15.62 -14.98
N SER A 50 -16.36 16.22 -13.89
CA SER A 50 -16.70 17.61 -13.53
C SER A 50 -15.76 18.67 -14.09
N GLY A 51 -14.47 18.35 -14.27
CA GLY A 51 -13.44 19.32 -14.64
C GLY A 51 -12.42 18.82 -15.67
N GLY A 52 -12.63 17.62 -16.22
CA GLY A 52 -11.78 17.04 -17.26
C GLY A 52 -10.38 16.62 -16.77
N PRO A 53 -9.48 16.29 -17.71
CA PRO A 53 -8.15 15.75 -17.41
C PRO A 53 -7.27 16.65 -16.53
N VAL A 54 -7.39 17.96 -16.69
CA VAL A 54 -6.60 18.96 -15.93
C VAL A 54 -7.00 18.94 -14.45
N ALA A 55 -8.31 18.94 -14.14
CA ALA A 55 -8.80 18.84 -12.77
C ALA A 55 -8.39 17.51 -12.11
N ALA A 56 -8.57 16.41 -12.84
CA ALA A 56 -8.16 15.08 -12.39
C ALA A 56 -6.65 14.97 -12.08
N ALA A 57 -5.81 15.59 -12.90
CA ALA A 57 -4.37 15.60 -12.68
C ALA A 57 -3.97 16.36 -11.40
N ARG A 58 -4.67 17.45 -11.04
CA ARG A 58 -4.43 18.20 -9.80
C ARG A 58 -4.68 17.36 -8.55
N VAL A 59 -5.75 16.56 -8.54
CA VAL A 59 -6.03 15.62 -7.45
C VAL A 59 -4.91 14.60 -7.26
N CYS A 60 -4.34 14.08 -8.35
CA CYS A 60 -3.21 13.15 -8.26
C CYS A 60 -1.96 13.80 -7.65
N SER A 61 -1.74 15.11 -7.84
CA SER A 61 -0.59 15.85 -7.26
C SER A 61 -0.79 16.21 -5.82
N GLU A 62 -2.00 16.61 -5.48
CA GLU A 62 -2.25 17.38 -4.26
C GLU A 62 -2.90 16.50 -3.19
N VAL A 63 -3.65 15.47 -3.58
CA VAL A 63 -4.59 14.78 -2.68
C VAL A 63 -4.26 13.30 -2.49
N ALA A 64 -3.59 12.65 -3.44
CA ALA A 64 -3.35 11.21 -3.38
C ALA A 64 -2.54 10.77 -2.13
N GLN A 65 -1.53 11.55 -1.74
CA GLN A 65 -0.75 11.28 -0.53
C GLN A 65 -1.56 11.53 0.74
N THR A 66 -2.40 12.56 0.77
CA THR A 66 -3.30 12.84 1.89
C THR A 66 -4.33 11.73 2.08
N ILE A 67 -4.91 11.21 0.99
CA ILE A 67 -5.82 10.07 1.05
C ILE A 67 -5.08 8.84 1.58
N ALA A 68 -3.90 8.53 1.06
CA ALA A 68 -3.08 7.42 1.54
C ALA A 68 -2.76 7.54 3.05
N ALA A 69 -2.38 8.72 3.51
CA ALA A 69 -2.16 9.00 4.93
C ALA A 69 -3.44 8.82 5.76
N ALA A 70 -4.60 9.26 5.27
CA ALA A 70 -5.88 9.11 5.96
C ALA A 70 -6.34 7.64 6.08
N HIS A 71 -5.89 6.76 5.18
CA HIS A 71 -6.14 5.32 5.25
C HIS A 71 -5.08 4.56 6.07
N SER A 72 -4.01 5.23 6.49
CA SER A 72 -3.00 4.63 7.37
C SER A 72 -3.45 4.74 8.83
N LYS A 73 -3.94 3.63 9.41
CA LYS A 73 -4.51 3.57 10.76
C LYS A 73 -4.07 2.31 11.50
N GLU A 74 -3.96 2.40 12.83
CA GLU A 74 -3.84 1.22 13.72
C GLU A 74 -2.71 0.25 13.33
N GLY A 75 -1.52 0.77 13.01
CA GLY A 75 -0.38 -0.06 12.59
C GLY A 75 -0.40 -0.48 11.12
N VAL A 76 -1.40 -0.06 10.33
CA VAL A 76 -1.40 -0.17 8.87
C VAL A 76 -0.87 1.13 8.26
N THR A 77 0.10 1.02 7.36
CA THR A 77 0.54 2.10 6.47
C THR A 77 0.22 1.70 5.05
N VAL A 78 -0.41 2.57 4.26
CA VAL A 78 -0.75 2.31 2.86
C VAL A 78 -0.30 3.47 1.97
N ARG A 79 0.30 3.15 0.82
CA ARG A 79 0.80 4.12 -0.17
C ARG A 79 0.72 3.55 -1.59
N ARG A 80 0.97 4.36 -2.60
CA ARG A 80 1.20 3.88 -3.98
C ARG A 80 2.69 3.92 -4.30
N VAL A 81 3.12 2.99 -5.15
CA VAL A 81 4.51 2.91 -5.62
C VAL A 81 4.57 2.59 -7.08
N SER A 82 5.59 3.11 -7.77
CA SER A 82 5.83 2.81 -9.18
C SER A 82 7.28 3.10 -9.54
N VAL A 83 7.88 2.29 -10.42
CA VAL A 83 9.18 2.57 -11.05
C VAL A 83 9.12 3.74 -12.04
N ARG A 84 7.93 4.05 -12.55
CA ARG A 84 7.62 5.23 -13.40
C ARG A 84 6.70 6.14 -12.60
N TRP A 85 7.28 6.79 -11.60
CA TRP A 85 6.54 7.66 -10.69
C TRP A 85 6.28 9.03 -11.30
N ARG A 86 5.11 9.59 -10.96
CA ARG A 86 4.77 10.98 -11.26
C ARG A 86 5.14 11.88 -10.09
N ASN A 87 4.75 11.45 -8.90
CA ASN A 87 5.13 12.09 -7.64
C ASN A 87 6.37 11.38 -7.08
N PRO A 88 7.47 12.11 -6.75
CA PRO A 88 8.66 11.51 -6.13
C PRO A 88 8.40 10.73 -4.84
N ALA A 89 7.32 11.06 -4.10
CA ALA A 89 6.91 10.30 -2.92
C ALA A 89 6.47 8.86 -3.24
N ASP A 90 6.06 8.58 -4.48
CA ASP A 90 5.68 7.23 -4.95
C ASP A 90 6.90 6.42 -5.44
N ARG A 91 8.13 6.93 -5.26
CA ARG A 91 9.34 6.18 -5.57
C ARG A 91 9.42 4.94 -4.67
N PRO A 92 9.66 3.74 -5.21
CA PRO A 92 9.75 2.52 -4.43
C PRO A 92 11.04 2.47 -3.61
N ASP A 93 11.00 1.78 -2.47
CA ASP A 93 12.20 1.29 -1.81
C ASP A 93 12.78 0.05 -2.54
N ALA A 94 13.86 -0.51 -2.01
CA ALA A 94 14.56 -1.63 -2.65
C ALA A 94 13.69 -2.88 -2.80
N TRP A 95 12.90 -3.23 -1.78
CA TRP A 95 12.02 -4.39 -1.81
C TRP A 95 10.85 -4.15 -2.77
N GLU A 96 10.22 -2.97 -2.71
CA GLU A 96 9.15 -2.58 -3.60
C GLU A 96 9.62 -2.59 -5.07
N ALA A 97 10.83 -2.11 -5.34
CA ALA A 97 11.41 -2.07 -6.69
C ALA A 97 11.66 -3.47 -7.25
N GLU A 98 12.18 -4.39 -6.44
CA GLU A 98 12.42 -5.77 -6.84
C GLU A 98 11.10 -6.48 -7.19
N ARG A 99 10.10 -6.39 -6.31
CA ARG A 99 8.79 -7.01 -6.55
C ARG A 99 8.07 -6.38 -7.75
N LEU A 100 8.19 -5.07 -7.95
CA LEU A 100 7.65 -4.40 -9.15
C LEU A 100 8.31 -4.91 -10.44
N ALA A 101 9.62 -5.17 -10.42
CA ALA A 101 10.32 -5.73 -11.58
C ALA A 101 9.85 -7.16 -11.91
N GLU A 102 9.60 -7.98 -10.89
CA GLU A 102 9.02 -9.32 -11.06
C GLU A 102 7.60 -9.25 -11.67
N MET A 103 6.78 -8.33 -11.17
CA MET A 103 5.43 -8.08 -11.69
C MET A 103 5.46 -7.60 -13.15
N GLU A 104 6.38 -6.70 -13.49
CA GLU A 104 6.55 -6.19 -14.86
C GLU A 104 7.01 -7.29 -15.81
N ALA A 105 7.93 -8.16 -15.37
CA ALA A 105 8.34 -9.33 -16.13
C ALA A 105 7.18 -10.32 -16.35
N ALA A 106 6.31 -10.53 -15.35
CA ALA A 106 5.11 -11.35 -15.52
C ALA A 106 4.15 -10.75 -16.56
N VAL A 107 3.90 -9.44 -16.49
CA VAL A 107 3.08 -8.73 -17.50
C VAL A 107 3.69 -8.86 -18.90
N ALA A 108 5.01 -8.77 -19.05
CA ALA A 108 5.70 -8.94 -20.32
C ALA A 108 5.55 -10.35 -20.91
N ARG A 109 5.36 -11.37 -20.07
CA ARG A 109 5.04 -12.74 -20.49
C ARG A 109 3.55 -12.98 -20.77
N GLY A 110 2.71 -11.96 -20.62
CA GLY A 110 1.26 -12.07 -20.76
C GLY A 110 0.56 -12.67 -19.54
N GLU A 111 1.26 -12.77 -18.41
CA GLU A 111 0.71 -13.28 -17.15
C GLU A 111 0.03 -12.16 -16.35
N ALA A 112 -0.86 -12.53 -15.44
CA ALA A 112 -1.38 -11.61 -14.44
C ALA A 112 -0.30 -11.42 -13.35
N PRO A 113 0.11 -10.19 -13.01
CA PRO A 113 0.97 -9.98 -11.86
C PRO A 113 0.20 -10.39 -10.61
N ALA A 114 0.83 -11.20 -9.77
CA ALA A 114 0.26 -11.64 -8.51
C ALA A 114 0.41 -10.53 -7.45
N GLU A 115 -0.44 -10.60 -6.43
CA GLU A 115 -0.17 -9.90 -5.19
C GLU A 115 0.98 -10.58 -4.45
N VAL A 116 1.73 -9.79 -3.67
CA VAL A 116 2.88 -10.28 -2.91
C VAL A 116 2.64 -9.97 -1.45
N GLU A 117 2.97 -10.93 -0.58
CA GLU A 117 3.00 -10.77 0.87
C GLU A 117 4.31 -11.33 1.43
N GLU A 118 4.93 -10.60 2.34
CA GLU A 118 6.21 -11.01 2.95
C GLU A 118 6.29 -10.51 4.39
N VAL A 119 6.72 -11.37 5.31
CA VAL A 119 7.00 -10.95 6.69
C VAL A 119 8.47 -10.55 6.80
N GLN A 120 8.72 -9.32 7.25
CA GLN A 120 10.06 -8.81 7.55
C GLN A 120 10.18 -8.49 9.03
N THR A 121 11.38 -8.64 9.58
CA THR A 121 11.66 -8.24 10.98
C THR A 121 12.57 -7.03 10.97
N GLU A 122 12.05 -5.90 11.44
CA GLU A 122 12.79 -4.64 11.57
C GLU A 122 12.88 -4.26 13.05
N GLY A 123 14.10 -4.12 13.57
CA GLY A 123 14.31 -3.70 14.97
C GLY A 123 13.65 -4.61 16.01
N GLY A 124 13.52 -5.91 15.71
CA GLY A 124 12.86 -6.89 16.59
C GLY A 124 11.33 -6.91 16.48
N VAL A 125 10.75 -6.10 15.59
CA VAL A 125 9.31 -6.09 15.29
C VAL A 125 9.10 -6.78 13.95
N SER A 126 8.36 -7.89 13.95
CA SER A 126 7.87 -8.50 12.71
C SER A 126 6.77 -7.61 12.13
N LEU A 127 6.81 -7.36 10.83
CA LEU A 127 5.81 -6.63 10.06
C LEU A 127 5.47 -7.41 8.80
N LEU A 128 4.21 -7.32 8.37
CA LEU A 128 3.80 -7.81 7.06
C LEU A 128 3.97 -6.67 6.04
N ARG A 129 4.62 -6.97 4.92
CA ARG A 129 4.62 -6.14 3.72
C ARG A 129 3.74 -6.78 2.67
N TYR A 130 3.01 -5.95 1.95
CA TYR A 130 2.05 -6.40 0.95
C TYR A 130 2.06 -5.46 -0.25
N LEU A 131 2.02 -6.04 -1.47
CA LEU A 131 1.87 -5.29 -2.71
C LEU A 131 0.68 -5.81 -3.51
N GLN A 132 -0.22 -4.89 -3.87
CA GLN A 132 -1.31 -5.14 -4.80
C GLN A 132 -1.03 -4.46 -6.14
N PRO A 133 -0.90 -5.21 -7.26
CA PRO A 133 -0.55 -4.61 -8.55
C PRO A 133 -1.66 -3.72 -9.10
N ILE A 134 -1.26 -2.62 -9.75
CA ILE A 134 -2.15 -1.70 -10.45
C ILE A 134 -1.91 -1.85 -11.96
N ARG A 135 -2.92 -2.33 -12.69
CA ARG A 135 -2.88 -2.46 -14.15
C ARG A 135 -3.49 -1.23 -14.83
N ILE A 136 -2.93 -0.83 -15.96
CA ILE A 136 -3.46 0.25 -16.78
C ILE A 136 -4.77 -0.21 -17.45
N ALA A 137 -5.84 0.54 -17.21
CA ALA A 137 -7.12 0.42 -17.89
C ALA A 137 -7.34 1.62 -18.84
N PRO A 138 -8.31 1.58 -19.76
CA PRO A 138 -8.50 2.66 -20.74
C PRO A 138 -8.60 4.09 -20.14
N PRO A 139 -9.32 4.34 -19.02
CA PRO A 139 -9.39 5.68 -18.42
C PRO A 139 -8.05 6.20 -17.89
N CYS A 140 -7.09 5.31 -17.60
CA CYS A 140 -5.77 5.71 -17.14
C CYS A 140 -4.97 6.41 -18.25
N LEU A 141 -5.23 6.05 -19.52
CA LEU A 141 -4.47 6.55 -20.66
C LEU A 141 -4.68 8.05 -20.92
N THR A 142 -5.75 8.64 -20.40
CA THR A 142 -6.01 10.08 -20.43
C THR A 142 -4.81 10.91 -19.96
N CYS A 143 -4.07 10.42 -18.97
CA CYS A 143 -2.91 11.12 -18.41
C CYS A 143 -1.64 10.24 -18.30
N HIS A 144 -1.73 8.95 -18.60
CA HIS A 144 -0.62 8.00 -18.53
C HIS A 144 -0.29 7.37 -19.90
N GLY A 145 -1.07 7.67 -20.94
CA GLY A 145 -0.82 7.21 -22.31
C GLY A 145 0.27 8.02 -23.01
N ASP A 146 0.18 8.12 -24.34
CA ASP A 146 1.12 8.88 -25.16
C ASP A 146 1.05 10.40 -24.86
N PRO A 147 2.13 11.03 -24.37
CA PRO A 147 2.19 12.48 -24.12
C PRO A 147 1.74 13.33 -25.30
N GLU A 148 2.02 12.92 -26.54
CA GLU A 148 1.67 13.70 -27.73
C GLU A 148 0.16 13.79 -27.96
N THR A 149 -0.61 12.89 -27.34
CA THR A 149 -2.09 12.88 -27.40
C THR A 149 -2.75 13.71 -26.30
N PHE A 150 -1.97 14.21 -25.33
CA PHE A 150 -2.53 14.93 -24.20
C PHE A 150 -2.95 16.36 -24.59
N PRO A 151 -4.06 16.88 -24.03
CA PRO A 151 -4.39 18.30 -24.14
C PRO A 151 -3.20 19.18 -23.74
N ALA A 152 -3.03 20.33 -24.41
CA ALA A 152 -1.89 21.21 -24.18
C ALA A 152 -1.83 21.69 -22.71
N GLU A 153 -2.98 22.00 -22.13
CA GLU A 153 -3.15 22.44 -20.75
C GLU A 153 -2.78 21.33 -19.76
N LEU A 154 -3.05 20.07 -20.10
CA LEU A 154 -2.64 18.92 -19.28
C LEU A 154 -1.12 18.76 -19.32
N ARG A 155 -0.49 18.84 -20.50
CA ARG A 155 0.97 18.77 -20.64
C ARG A 155 1.65 19.88 -19.84
N GLN A 156 1.15 21.10 -19.96
CA GLN A 156 1.65 22.24 -19.21
C GLN A 156 1.56 21.99 -17.69
N LEU A 157 0.37 21.63 -17.19
CA LEU A 157 0.18 21.35 -15.77
C LEU A 157 1.11 20.25 -15.27
N LEU A 158 1.25 19.15 -16.02
CA LEU A 158 2.12 18.04 -15.64
C LEU A 158 3.58 18.47 -15.56
N SER A 159 4.06 19.25 -16.54
CA SER A 159 5.44 19.76 -16.54
C SER A 159 5.72 20.74 -15.38
N GLU A 160 4.75 21.59 -15.04
CA GLU A 160 4.87 22.57 -13.95
C GLU A 160 4.86 21.90 -12.57
N ARG A 161 4.00 20.89 -12.39
CA ARG A 161 3.82 20.22 -11.09
C ARG A 161 4.81 19.08 -10.88
N TYR A 162 5.29 18.47 -11.95
CA TYR A 162 6.09 17.25 -11.90
C TYR A 162 7.24 17.29 -12.91
N ALA A 163 8.27 18.07 -12.59
CA ALA A 163 9.46 18.19 -13.44
C ALA A 163 10.18 16.86 -13.72
N ALA A 164 9.99 15.85 -12.86
CA ALA A 164 10.57 14.51 -12.98
C ALA A 164 9.53 13.43 -13.33
N ASP A 165 8.39 13.80 -13.93
CA ASP A 165 7.35 12.84 -14.30
C ASP A 165 7.85 11.84 -15.34
N THR A 166 7.75 10.56 -15.02
CA THR A 166 8.04 9.44 -15.95
C THR A 166 6.82 8.54 -16.18
N ALA A 167 5.67 8.90 -15.61
CA ALA A 167 4.45 8.10 -15.63
C ALA A 167 3.64 8.28 -16.93
N VAL A 168 4.28 8.25 -18.08
CA VAL A 168 3.64 8.47 -19.39
C VAL A 168 4.17 7.49 -20.42
N GLY A 169 3.38 7.17 -21.45
CA GLY A 169 3.72 6.20 -22.49
C GLY A 169 3.28 4.78 -22.14
N TYR A 170 2.23 4.62 -21.35
CA TYR A 170 1.63 3.34 -21.03
C TYR A 170 0.61 2.88 -22.09
N ARG A 171 0.33 1.58 -22.09
CA ARG A 171 -0.71 0.91 -22.86
C ARG A 171 -1.65 0.15 -21.94
N VAL A 172 -2.86 -0.16 -22.42
CA VAL A 172 -3.80 -1.02 -21.68
C VAL A 172 -3.14 -2.34 -21.35
N GLY A 173 -3.22 -2.74 -20.08
CA GLY A 173 -2.59 -3.95 -19.58
C GLY A 173 -1.18 -3.77 -19.05
N ASP A 174 -0.52 -2.62 -19.23
CA ASP A 174 0.79 -2.40 -18.60
C ASP A 174 0.68 -2.38 -17.06
N LEU A 175 1.80 -2.61 -16.38
CA LEU A 175 1.91 -2.41 -14.93
C LEU A 175 2.10 -0.92 -14.65
N ARG A 176 1.11 -0.27 -14.03
CA ARG A 176 1.25 1.13 -13.56
C ARG A 176 2.16 1.23 -12.35
N GLY A 177 2.13 0.24 -11.47
CA GLY A 177 2.76 0.24 -10.16
C GLY A 177 2.03 -0.71 -9.22
N ALA A 178 2.07 -0.44 -7.92
CA ALA A 178 1.36 -1.20 -6.91
C ALA A 178 0.83 -0.29 -5.78
N VAL A 179 -0.17 -0.79 -5.04
CA VAL A 179 -0.48 -0.30 -3.70
C VAL A 179 0.41 -1.06 -2.72
N SER A 180 1.22 -0.33 -1.96
CA SER A 180 2.12 -0.88 -0.95
C SER A 180 1.51 -0.70 0.43
N VAL A 181 1.46 -1.79 1.19
CA VAL A 181 0.91 -1.81 2.54
C VAL A 181 1.92 -2.44 3.49
N THR A 182 2.07 -1.83 4.66
CA THR A 182 2.79 -2.41 5.78
C THR A 182 1.83 -2.55 6.95
N VAL A 183 1.76 -3.74 7.55
CA VAL A 183 0.96 -4.00 8.74
C VAL A 183 1.88 -4.41 9.87
N ARG A 184 1.90 -3.59 10.92
CA ARG A 184 2.53 -3.96 12.19
C ARG A 184 1.55 -4.77 13.05
N PRO A 185 2.06 -5.72 13.84
CA PRO A 185 1.28 -6.41 14.86
C PRO A 185 0.64 -5.37 15.78
N ALA A 186 -0.58 -5.65 16.22
CA ALA A 186 -1.20 -4.85 17.27
C ALA A 186 -0.25 -4.85 18.49
N GLN A 187 0.15 -3.66 18.94
CA GLN A 187 0.90 -3.51 20.18
C GLN A 187 0.01 -4.10 21.29
N ARG A 188 0.44 -5.19 21.94
CA ARG A 188 -0.23 -5.63 23.17
C ARG A 188 -0.17 -4.46 24.12
N GLY A 189 -1.33 -3.96 24.54
CA GLY A 189 -1.43 -2.89 25.52
C GLY A 189 -0.48 -3.20 26.67
N GLU A 190 0.42 -2.27 26.93
CA GLU A 190 1.33 -2.30 28.04
C GLU A 190 0.47 -2.47 29.30
N ALA A 191 0.51 -3.67 29.89
CA ALA A 191 -0.09 -3.88 31.19
C ALA A 191 0.64 -2.93 32.13
N THR A 192 0.00 -1.80 32.44
CA THR A 192 0.50 -0.85 33.40
C THR A 192 0.65 -1.60 34.73
N PRO A 193 1.83 -1.57 35.36
CA PRO A 193 2.08 -2.30 36.60
C PRO A 193 1.17 -1.86 37.76
#